data_AF-A0A9J5XK92-F1
#
_entry.id   AF-A0A9J5XK92-F1
#
_cell.length_a   1.000
_cell.length_b   1.000
_cell.length_c   1.000
_cell.angle_alpha   90.00
_cell.angle_beta   90.00
_cell.angle_gamma   90.00
#
_symmetry.space_group_name_H-M   'P 1'
#
loop_
_entity.id
_entity.type
_entity.pdbx_description
1 polymer ?
#
loop_
_entity_poly.entity_id
_entity_poly.type
_entity_poly.pdbx_seq_one_letter_code
_entity_poly.pdbx_strand_id
1 'polypeptide(L)'
;MAENEIEEMLDHLRRIKSGGNLDWFEILRIKELEMVLRIFRTFIKYHDVLLPDSLVELTKSAKLTGEILHRVLDRIPDECKTNLNMERLESHLLEFFQGNTSLSYNYELNDFDLSKYMDCLEKFLNDVLMMFLEKGGSCHHKKKLAIHLSIKKLKIVQKKMRFLKYIYATEINGYVDYEKLECLETRIQFMTNNVGQYCLAVLDYVAEGEVNEENDIFSKPPYLLSLIVFAELEMKKIFHGELKASKFTQSKTFKDKKLPKGFSHHLHNLLMYLRNKKLGNFPNNISAQNIDVAIEFLLVFLDADVSNHVINGNWLNEVLLKVGAIAGDVLYVIQNLLPRSINQDDTSKISLCSIQILEKTKDLKAQVETYYKSLKFTPSQFPTFGGLSFLDSLLRKLNEMLKSKSGLDFLMKPLLGNLEKELSYLTSILEKELSSIFRDVVHHEHKIPTDLQRRTINLAYEAEVAIDSILAQYNAFCIFFARFLQL
;
A
#
# COMPACT_ATOMS: atom_id res chain seq x y z
N MET A 1 21.26 18.69 -25.85
CA MET A 1 20.60 19.68 -26.73
C MET A 1 19.20 19.99 -26.22
N ALA A 2 18.32 18.99 -26.10
CA ALA A 2 16.94 19.15 -25.59
C ALA A 2 16.82 19.77 -24.17
N GLU A 3 17.72 19.45 -23.23
CA GLU A 3 17.67 20.02 -21.86
C GLU A 3 17.84 21.55 -21.83
N ASN A 4 18.79 22.09 -22.59
CA ASN A 4 19.05 23.53 -22.65
C ASN A 4 17.86 24.30 -23.23
N GLU A 5 17.16 23.71 -24.19
CA GLU A 5 15.99 24.33 -24.82
C GLU A 5 14.77 24.33 -23.90
N ILE A 6 14.59 23.27 -23.11
CA ILE A 6 13.60 23.26 -22.04
C ILE A 6 13.87 24.41 -21.05
N GLU A 7 15.13 24.61 -20.63
CA GLU A 7 15.46 25.71 -19.70
C GLU A 7 15.19 27.09 -20.30
N GLU A 8 15.58 27.30 -21.56
CA GLU A 8 15.31 28.54 -22.28
C GLU A 8 13.80 28.82 -22.35
N MET A 9 12.98 27.80 -22.64
CA MET A 9 11.54 27.94 -22.65
C MET A 9 10.94 28.19 -21.27
N LEU A 10 11.40 27.48 -20.23
CA LEU A 10 10.95 27.72 -18.87
C LEU A 10 11.25 29.16 -18.41
N ASP A 11 12.40 29.72 -18.80
CA ASP A 11 12.73 31.11 -18.52
C ASP A 11 11.86 32.10 -19.31
N HIS A 12 11.56 31.81 -20.58
CA HIS A 12 10.61 32.62 -21.35
C HIS A 12 9.20 32.60 -20.73
N LEU A 13 8.68 31.44 -20.34
CA LEU A 13 7.37 31.32 -19.68
C LEU A 13 7.32 32.10 -18.35
N ARG A 14 8.41 32.09 -17.57
CA ARG A 14 8.52 32.91 -16.34
C ARG A 14 8.42 34.40 -16.65
N ARG A 15 9.10 34.87 -17.70
CA ARG A 15 9.06 36.29 -18.12
C ARG A 15 7.66 36.69 -18.56
N ILE A 16 7.00 35.86 -19.38
CA ILE A 16 5.62 36.08 -19.83
C ILE A 16 4.68 36.19 -18.62
N LYS A 17 4.76 35.26 -17.66
CA LYS A 17 3.95 35.28 -16.42
C LYS A 17 4.20 36.54 -15.56
N SER A 18 5.43 37.04 -15.53
CA SER A 18 5.79 38.26 -14.78
C SER A 18 5.34 39.57 -15.43
N GLY A 19 4.93 39.54 -16.72
CA GLY A 19 4.52 40.70 -17.49
C GLY A 19 3.16 41.30 -17.08
N GLY A 20 2.36 40.61 -16.27
CA GLY A 20 1.15 41.14 -15.62
C GLY A 20 -0.09 41.33 -16.52
N ASN A 21 0.03 41.12 -17.83
CA ASN A 21 -1.05 41.34 -18.80
C ASN A 21 -1.95 40.11 -19.06
N LEU A 22 -1.76 39.02 -18.32
CA LEU A 22 -2.47 37.76 -18.54
C LEU A 22 -3.67 37.60 -17.62
N ASP A 23 -4.74 37.02 -18.13
CA ASP A 23 -5.87 36.61 -17.32
C ASP A 23 -5.58 35.31 -16.53
N TRP A 24 -6.48 34.96 -15.61
CA TRP A 24 -6.34 33.75 -14.79
C TRP A 24 -6.20 32.47 -15.62
N PHE A 25 -6.96 32.36 -16.69
CA PHE A 25 -7.04 31.16 -17.52
C PHE A 25 -5.80 30.99 -18.39
N GLU A 26 -5.23 32.08 -18.88
CA GLU A 26 -3.95 32.12 -19.58
C GLU A 26 -2.80 31.73 -18.65
N ILE A 27 -2.80 32.24 -17.41
CA ILE A 27 -1.82 31.85 -16.38
C ILE A 27 -1.92 30.36 -16.07
N LEU A 28 -3.14 29.80 -16.00
CA LEU A 28 -3.35 28.37 -15.77
C LEU A 28 -2.74 27.52 -16.90
N ARG A 29 -2.95 27.92 -18.15
CA ARG A 29 -2.42 27.20 -19.34
C ARG A 29 -0.89 27.28 -19.42
N ILE A 30 -0.30 28.42 -19.09
CA ILE A 30 1.17 28.55 -18.98
C ILE A 30 1.73 27.65 -17.89
N LYS A 31 1.05 27.56 -16.73
CA LYS A 31 1.45 26.63 -15.66
C LYS A 31 1.39 25.17 -16.10
N GLU A 32 0.39 24.78 -16.89
CA GLU A 32 0.31 23.44 -17.47
C GLU A 32 1.53 23.14 -18.35
N LEU A 33 1.93 24.08 -19.23
CA LEU A 33 3.14 23.92 -20.05
C LEU A 33 4.42 23.86 -19.20
N GLU A 34 4.56 24.74 -18.20
CA GLU A 34 5.70 24.71 -17.28
C GLU A 34 5.83 23.33 -16.59
N MET A 35 4.71 22.71 -16.21
CA MET A 35 4.71 21.38 -15.58
C MET A 35 5.16 20.29 -16.55
N VAL A 36 4.62 20.29 -17.77
CA VAL A 36 5.00 19.33 -18.84
C VAL A 36 6.49 19.40 -19.11
N LEU A 37 7.02 20.60 -19.32
CA LEU A 37 8.44 20.83 -19.61
C LEU A 37 9.36 20.38 -18.46
N ARG A 38 8.98 20.64 -17.20
CA ARG A 38 9.76 20.17 -16.04
C ARG A 38 9.85 18.65 -15.97
N ILE A 39 8.78 17.95 -16.32
CA ILE A 39 8.75 16.49 -16.33
C ILE A 39 9.63 15.94 -17.45
N PHE A 40 9.52 16.47 -18.66
CA PHE A 40 10.41 16.08 -19.76
C PHE A 40 11.88 16.32 -19.42
N ARG A 41 12.20 17.45 -18.77
CA ARG A 41 13.55 17.69 -18.25
C ARG A 41 13.99 16.60 -17.28
N THR A 42 13.15 16.20 -16.33
CA THR A 42 13.46 15.11 -15.39
C THR A 42 13.71 13.79 -16.15
N PHE A 43 12.87 13.46 -17.13
CA PHE A 43 13.06 12.26 -17.96
C PHE A 43 14.34 12.28 -18.79
N ILE A 44 14.67 13.42 -19.41
CA ILE A 44 15.91 13.59 -20.18
C ILE A 44 17.13 13.45 -19.27
N LYS A 45 17.10 14.10 -18.10
CA LYS A 45 18.21 14.09 -17.15
C LYS A 45 18.53 12.71 -16.60
N TYR A 46 17.51 11.86 -16.42
CA TYR A 46 17.65 10.53 -15.82
C TYR A 46 17.34 9.39 -16.79
N HIS A 47 17.46 9.63 -18.10
CA HIS A 47 17.13 8.63 -19.13
C HIS A 47 17.92 7.33 -19.00
N ASP A 48 19.16 7.40 -18.54
CA ASP A 48 20.08 6.26 -18.38
C ASP A 48 19.73 5.38 -17.16
N VAL A 49 18.95 5.91 -16.23
CA VAL A 49 18.54 5.24 -15.00
C VAL A 49 17.20 4.52 -15.18
N LEU A 50 16.38 4.94 -16.15
CA LEU A 50 15.05 4.42 -16.37
C LEU A 50 15.06 3.10 -17.16
N LEU A 51 14.19 2.17 -16.79
CA LEU A 51 14.07 0.89 -17.52
C LEU A 51 13.55 1.12 -18.94
N PRO A 52 13.92 0.22 -19.89
CA PRO A 52 13.40 0.23 -21.24
C PRO A 52 11.87 0.23 -21.30
N ASP A 53 11.15 -0.42 -20.38
CA ASP A 53 9.67 -0.37 -20.35
C ASP A 53 9.13 1.04 -20.13
N SER A 54 9.80 1.85 -19.31
CA SER A 54 9.46 3.27 -19.09
C SER A 54 9.85 4.13 -20.28
N LEU A 55 10.97 3.83 -20.92
CA LEU A 55 11.37 4.47 -22.17
C LEU A 55 10.48 4.07 -23.35
N VAL A 56 10.00 2.83 -23.42
CA VAL A 56 9.08 2.35 -24.46
C VAL A 56 7.69 2.96 -24.26
N GLU A 57 7.23 3.12 -23.02
CA GLU A 57 6.05 3.95 -22.75
C GLU A 57 6.31 5.41 -23.16
N LEU A 58 7.48 5.99 -22.90
CA LEU A 58 7.88 7.33 -23.39
C LEU A 58 7.97 7.44 -24.92
N THR A 59 8.42 6.40 -25.62
CA THR A 59 8.56 6.36 -27.08
C THR A 59 7.20 6.13 -27.74
N LYS A 60 6.36 5.25 -27.20
CA LYS A 60 4.92 5.21 -27.53
C LYS A 60 4.26 6.55 -27.22
N SER A 61 4.75 7.23 -26.18
CA SER A 61 4.36 8.58 -25.80
C SER A 61 5.19 9.68 -26.49
N ALA A 62 5.99 9.42 -27.53
CA ALA A 62 6.67 10.49 -28.27
C ALA A 62 5.63 11.23 -29.14
N LYS A 63 4.67 10.46 -29.68
CA LYS A 63 3.42 10.97 -30.26
C LYS A 63 2.56 11.68 -29.20
N LEU A 64 2.43 11.10 -28.01
CA LEU A 64 1.78 11.76 -26.87
C LEU A 64 2.52 13.04 -26.45
N THR A 65 3.85 13.10 -26.56
CA THR A 65 4.66 14.27 -26.18
C THR A 65 4.39 15.41 -27.15
N GLY A 66 4.41 15.13 -28.46
CA GLY A 66 3.95 16.08 -29.48
C GLY A 66 2.48 16.46 -29.27
N GLU A 67 1.57 15.51 -29.05
CA GLU A 67 0.15 15.77 -28.83
C GLU A 67 -0.14 16.56 -27.54
N ILE A 68 0.56 16.29 -26.44
CA ILE A 68 0.44 17.00 -25.16
C ILE A 68 1.00 18.40 -25.32
N LEU A 69 2.18 18.52 -25.95
CA LEU A 69 2.78 19.81 -26.25
C LEU A 69 1.82 20.62 -27.14
N HIS A 70 1.33 20.07 -28.25
CA HIS A 70 0.33 20.70 -29.13
C HIS A 70 -0.97 21.06 -28.40
N ARG A 71 -1.57 20.15 -27.62
CA ARG A 71 -2.83 20.45 -26.90
C ARG A 71 -2.66 21.55 -25.86
N VAL A 72 -1.54 21.57 -25.15
CA VAL A 72 -1.23 22.64 -24.19
C VAL A 72 -0.85 23.92 -24.92
N LEU A 73 -0.20 23.83 -26.08
CA LEU A 73 0.19 24.96 -26.93
C LEU A 73 -0.97 25.63 -27.64
N ASP A 74 -1.91 24.87 -28.20
CA ASP A 74 -3.13 25.37 -28.84
C ASP A 74 -3.96 26.20 -27.87
N ARG A 75 -3.83 25.88 -26.58
CA ARG A 75 -4.45 26.62 -25.49
C ARG A 75 -3.70 27.93 -25.16
N ILE A 76 -2.42 28.07 -25.47
CA ILE A 76 -1.70 29.33 -25.18
C ILE A 76 -2.16 30.43 -26.15
N PRO A 77 -2.38 31.68 -25.68
CA PRO A 77 -2.69 32.81 -26.56
C PRO A 77 -1.60 33.04 -27.61
N ASP A 78 -1.98 33.43 -28.83
CA ASP A 78 -1.03 33.61 -29.94
C ASP A 78 0.02 34.70 -29.66
N GLU A 79 -0.36 35.70 -28.86
CA GLU A 79 0.52 36.77 -28.36
C GLU A 79 1.69 36.21 -27.53
N CYS A 80 1.49 35.09 -26.83
CA CYS A 80 2.52 34.39 -26.07
C CYS A 80 3.35 33.43 -26.95
N LYS A 81 2.78 32.91 -28.06
CA LYS A 81 3.44 31.95 -28.95
C LYS A 81 4.54 32.57 -29.80
N THR A 82 4.39 33.83 -30.21
CA THR A 82 5.33 34.52 -31.12
C THR A 82 6.78 34.58 -30.61
N ASN A 83 6.99 34.43 -29.29
CA ASN A 83 8.31 34.45 -28.65
C ASN A 83 8.87 33.06 -28.33
N LEU A 84 8.16 31.98 -28.65
CA LEU A 84 8.55 30.61 -28.30
C LEU A 84 8.86 29.81 -29.58
N ASN A 85 10.10 29.35 -29.73
CA ASN A 85 10.50 28.49 -30.86
C ASN A 85 10.08 27.02 -30.59
N MET A 86 8.77 26.77 -30.65
CA MET A 86 8.16 25.50 -30.23
C MET A 86 8.44 24.35 -31.20
N GLU A 87 8.47 24.60 -32.50
CA GLU A 87 8.76 23.58 -33.52
C GLU A 87 10.15 22.96 -33.30
N ARG A 88 11.13 23.80 -32.95
CA ARG A 88 12.48 23.35 -32.63
C ARG A 88 12.51 22.46 -31.38
N LEU A 89 11.86 22.86 -30.29
CA LEU A 89 11.80 22.02 -29.08
C LEU A 89 11.11 20.69 -29.36
N GLU A 90 9.97 20.70 -30.04
CA GLU A 90 9.24 19.49 -30.36
C GLU A 90 10.12 18.52 -31.17
N SER A 91 10.81 19.02 -32.20
CA SER A 91 11.70 18.21 -33.02
C SER A 91 12.83 17.57 -32.21
N HIS A 92 13.46 18.31 -31.30
CA HIS A 92 14.56 17.80 -30.48
C HIS A 92 14.10 16.87 -29.36
N LEU A 93 12.90 17.10 -28.78
CA LEU A 93 12.29 16.15 -27.85
C LEU A 93 11.96 14.84 -28.56
N LEU A 94 11.37 14.92 -29.75
CA LEU A 94 11.03 13.76 -30.56
C LEU A 94 12.29 12.98 -30.96
N GLU A 95 13.33 13.67 -31.43
CA GLU A 95 14.63 13.09 -31.77
C GLU A 95 15.26 12.38 -30.56
N PHE A 96 15.21 12.99 -29.37
CA PHE A 96 15.73 12.38 -28.15
C PHE A 96 14.98 11.09 -27.77
N PHE A 97 13.65 11.13 -27.72
CA PHE A 97 12.85 9.97 -27.32
C PHE A 97 12.83 8.86 -28.38
N GLN A 98 13.06 9.17 -29.66
CA GLN A 98 13.20 8.18 -30.73
C GLN A 98 14.63 7.60 -30.82
N GLY A 99 15.67 8.43 -30.70
CA GLY A 99 17.07 8.03 -30.85
C GLY A 99 17.58 7.09 -29.74
N ASN A 100 17.07 7.24 -28.52
CA ASN A 100 17.46 6.43 -27.36
C ASN A 100 16.94 4.97 -27.40
N THR A 101 16.15 4.59 -28.41
CA THR A 101 15.66 3.22 -28.60
C THR A 101 16.75 2.23 -29.01
N SER A 102 17.86 2.71 -29.59
CA SER A 102 18.90 1.86 -30.20
C SER A 102 20.12 1.56 -29.31
N LEU A 103 20.36 2.37 -28.27
CA LEU A 103 21.58 2.29 -27.45
C LEU A 103 21.40 1.50 -26.13
N SER A 104 20.19 1.09 -25.77
CA SER A 104 19.89 0.51 -24.44
C SER A 104 20.33 -0.94 -24.23
N TYR A 105 20.91 -1.59 -25.24
CA TYR A 105 21.29 -3.01 -25.16
C TYR A 105 22.76 -3.27 -24.78
N ASN A 106 23.59 -2.23 -24.67
CA ASN A 106 25.02 -2.37 -24.37
C ASN A 106 25.46 -1.55 -23.14
N TYR A 107 24.63 -1.44 -22.11
CA TYR A 107 25.13 -0.95 -20.81
C TYR A 107 25.87 -2.10 -20.11
N GLU A 108 27.19 -2.15 -20.26
CA GLU A 108 28.03 -2.73 -19.21
C GLU A 108 27.68 -2.00 -17.90
N LEU A 109 27.00 -2.72 -17.00
CA LEU A 109 26.56 -2.31 -15.66
C LEU A 109 27.76 -2.04 -14.73
N ASN A 110 28.68 -1.18 -15.14
CA ASN A 110 29.92 -0.91 -14.42
C ASN A 110 29.88 0.39 -13.61
N ASP A 111 28.77 1.14 -13.60
CA ASP A 111 28.63 2.33 -12.75
C ASP A 111 27.30 2.32 -11.98
N PHE A 112 27.31 1.60 -10.87
CA PHE A 112 26.19 1.48 -9.93
C PHE A 112 25.99 2.77 -9.14
N ASP A 113 25.04 3.62 -9.56
CA ASP A 113 24.69 4.85 -8.84
C ASP A 113 23.27 4.81 -8.25
N LEU A 114 23.14 4.09 -7.13
CA LEU A 114 21.92 4.08 -6.32
C LEU A 114 21.52 5.51 -5.87
N SER A 115 22.47 6.43 -5.69
CA SER A 115 22.15 7.83 -5.36
C SER A 115 21.36 8.47 -6.50
N LYS A 116 21.77 8.25 -7.75
CA LYS A 116 21.09 8.77 -8.94
C LYS A 116 19.66 8.26 -9.06
N TYR A 117 19.39 6.98 -8.75
CA TYR A 117 18.03 6.45 -8.66
C TYR A 117 17.20 7.17 -7.59
N MET A 118 17.76 7.37 -6.40
CA MET A 118 17.06 8.04 -5.31
C MET A 118 16.77 9.53 -5.63
N ASP A 119 17.70 10.20 -6.32
CA ASP A 119 17.53 11.58 -6.81
C ASP A 119 16.44 11.67 -7.88
N CYS A 120 16.45 10.75 -8.84
CA CYS A 120 15.46 10.63 -9.90
C CYS A 120 14.05 10.43 -9.31
N LEU A 121 13.92 9.47 -8.40
CA LEU A 121 12.67 9.17 -7.72
C LEU A 121 12.15 10.37 -6.89
N GLU A 122 13.03 11.07 -6.17
CA GLU A 122 12.64 12.27 -5.43
C GLU A 122 12.10 13.36 -6.37
N LYS A 123 12.75 13.57 -7.52
CA LYS A 123 12.31 14.54 -8.53
C LYS A 123 10.95 14.18 -9.10
N PHE A 124 10.74 12.94 -9.53
CA PHE A 124 9.44 12.49 -10.02
C PHE A 124 8.32 12.62 -8.98
N LEU A 125 8.58 12.26 -7.71
CA LEU A 125 7.60 12.43 -6.64
C LEU A 125 7.23 13.91 -6.43
N ASN A 126 8.21 14.83 -6.52
CA ASN A 126 7.95 16.26 -6.44
C ASN A 126 7.10 16.73 -7.62
N ASP A 127 7.43 16.32 -8.84
CA ASP A 127 6.75 16.75 -10.06
C ASP A 127 5.28 16.30 -10.07
N VAL A 128 5.00 15.04 -9.69
CA VAL A 128 3.62 14.53 -9.57
C VAL A 128 2.83 15.25 -8.50
N LEU A 129 3.45 15.52 -7.34
CA LEU A 129 2.79 16.26 -6.27
C LEU A 129 2.43 17.68 -6.72
N MET A 130 3.31 18.35 -7.45
CA MET A 130 3.04 19.68 -8.00
C MET A 130 1.88 19.64 -9.00
N MET A 131 1.85 18.66 -9.91
CA MET A 131 0.73 18.49 -10.85
C MET A 131 -0.62 18.34 -10.14
N PHE A 132 -0.69 17.48 -9.13
CA PHE A 132 -1.93 17.28 -8.39
C PHE A 132 -2.35 18.51 -7.58
N LEU A 133 -1.41 19.30 -7.06
CA LEU A 133 -1.72 20.53 -6.33
C LEU A 133 -2.28 21.60 -7.25
N GLU A 134 -1.70 21.79 -8.43
CA GLU A 134 -2.19 22.77 -9.42
C GLU A 134 -3.53 22.33 -10.02
N LYS A 135 -3.69 21.06 -10.40
CA LYS A 135 -4.94 20.54 -11.00
C LYS A 135 -6.06 20.29 -9.98
N GLY A 136 -5.73 20.02 -8.72
CA GLY A 136 -6.71 19.82 -7.64
C GLY A 136 -7.57 21.05 -7.33
N GLY A 137 -7.13 22.24 -7.74
CA GLY A 137 -7.88 23.49 -7.62
C GLY A 137 -9.04 23.62 -8.62
N SER A 138 -8.96 22.98 -9.79
CA SER A 138 -9.87 23.17 -10.93
C SER A 138 -10.80 21.98 -11.22
N CYS A 139 -10.71 20.87 -10.46
CA CYS A 139 -11.45 19.63 -10.74
C CYS A 139 -12.84 19.53 -10.04
N HIS A 140 -13.78 18.81 -10.67
CA HIS A 140 -15.07 18.42 -10.07
C HIS A 140 -14.94 17.66 -8.73
N HIS A 141 -15.96 17.76 -7.87
CA HIS A 141 -15.95 17.29 -6.47
C HIS A 141 -15.50 15.82 -6.28
N LYS A 142 -15.96 14.88 -7.12
CA LYS A 142 -15.55 13.45 -7.03
C LYS A 142 -14.06 13.26 -7.33
N LYS A 143 -13.54 13.93 -8.37
CA LYS A 143 -12.11 13.88 -8.76
C LYS A 143 -11.22 14.58 -7.74
N LYS A 144 -11.72 15.66 -7.10
CA LYS A 144 -11.03 16.38 -6.02
C LYS A 144 -10.73 15.48 -4.82
N LEU A 145 -11.65 14.59 -4.44
CA LEU A 145 -11.43 13.63 -3.36
C LEU A 145 -10.33 12.60 -3.72
N ALA A 146 -10.38 12.04 -4.93
CA ALA A 146 -9.37 11.08 -5.39
C ALA A 146 -7.97 11.72 -5.46
N ILE A 147 -7.86 12.93 -6.02
CA ILE A 147 -6.63 13.72 -6.05
C ILE A 147 -6.12 13.97 -4.63
N HIS A 148 -7.00 14.38 -3.70
CA HIS A 148 -6.62 14.62 -2.31
C HIS A 148 -6.05 13.36 -1.63
N LEU A 149 -6.68 12.20 -1.85
CA LEU A 149 -6.20 10.92 -1.33
C LEU A 149 -4.84 10.54 -1.93
N SER A 150 -4.63 10.75 -3.24
CA SER A 150 -3.35 10.52 -3.92
C SER A 150 -2.25 11.43 -3.38
N ILE A 151 -2.52 12.74 -3.23
CA ILE A 151 -1.56 13.69 -2.63
C ILE A 151 -1.14 13.22 -1.24
N LYS A 152 -2.10 12.79 -0.40
CA LYS A 152 -1.82 12.32 0.95
C LYS A 152 -0.88 11.10 0.94
N LYS A 153 -1.11 10.15 0.05
CA LYS A 153 -0.27 8.95 -0.12
C LYS A 153 1.13 9.33 -0.64
N LEU A 154 1.21 10.14 -1.68
CA LEU A 154 2.47 10.59 -2.26
C LEU A 154 3.34 11.37 -1.27
N LYS A 155 2.74 12.23 -0.43
CA LYS A 155 3.47 12.94 0.65
C LYS A 155 4.09 11.97 1.66
N ILE A 156 3.41 10.86 1.97
CA ILE A 156 3.97 9.82 2.85
C ILE A 156 5.17 9.15 2.18
N VAL A 157 5.02 8.75 0.91
CA VAL A 157 6.09 8.12 0.12
C VAL A 157 7.29 9.06 -0.02
N GLN A 158 7.08 10.32 -0.39
CA GLN A 158 8.12 11.34 -0.52
C GLN A 158 8.87 11.58 0.79
N LYS A 159 8.15 11.73 1.92
CA LYS A 159 8.78 11.93 3.23
C LYS A 159 9.67 10.74 3.60
N LYS A 160 9.16 9.52 3.40
CA LYS A 160 9.94 8.30 3.62
C LYS A 160 11.14 8.24 2.68
N MET A 161 10.96 8.56 1.41
CA MET A 161 12.04 8.50 0.42
C MET A 161 13.19 9.45 0.76
N ARG A 162 12.89 10.69 1.16
CA ARG A 162 13.91 11.64 1.64
C ARG A 162 14.69 11.10 2.84
N PHE A 163 13.99 10.43 3.76
CA PHE A 163 14.63 9.81 4.91
C PHE A 163 15.52 8.63 4.51
N LEU A 164 15.05 7.72 3.64
CA LEU A 164 15.86 6.60 3.14
C LEU A 164 17.10 7.11 2.39
N LYS A 165 16.95 8.15 1.56
CA LYS A 165 18.06 8.81 0.86
C LYS A 165 19.10 9.39 1.80
N TYR A 166 18.65 10.09 2.85
CA TYR A 166 19.54 10.61 3.89
C TYR A 166 20.34 9.48 4.54
N ILE A 167 19.68 8.39 4.93
CA ILE A 167 20.33 7.24 5.55
C ILE A 167 21.33 6.61 4.59
N TYR A 168 20.94 6.41 3.34
CA TYR A 168 21.83 5.85 2.34
C TYR A 168 23.11 6.68 2.23
N ALA A 169 22.98 7.99 2.01
CA ALA A 169 24.12 8.88 1.83
C ALA A 169 25.03 8.98 3.07
N THR A 170 24.48 8.84 4.28
CA THR A 170 25.23 9.10 5.52
C THR A 170 25.77 7.83 6.19
N GLU A 171 25.08 6.70 6.07
CA GLU A 171 25.37 5.50 6.84
C GLU A 171 25.71 4.28 5.98
N ILE A 172 25.27 4.25 4.72
CA ILE A 172 25.41 3.05 3.85
C ILE A 172 26.44 3.27 2.76
N ASN A 173 26.37 4.41 2.07
CA ASN A 173 27.21 4.71 0.92
C ASN A 173 28.69 4.73 1.31
N GLY A 174 29.50 3.91 0.64
CA GLY A 174 30.93 3.73 0.94
C GLY A 174 31.24 2.87 2.18
N TYR A 175 30.23 2.39 2.91
CA TYR A 175 30.39 1.54 4.10
C TYR A 175 29.91 0.11 3.90
N VAL A 176 29.08 -0.15 2.89
CA VAL A 176 28.52 -1.47 2.59
C VAL A 176 28.93 -1.88 1.19
N ASP A 177 29.39 -3.11 1.05
CA ASP A 177 29.80 -3.68 -0.24
C ASP A 177 28.64 -3.67 -1.24
N TYR A 178 28.97 -3.39 -2.50
CA TYR A 178 27.99 -3.25 -3.56
C TYR A 178 27.07 -4.48 -3.73
N GLU A 179 27.63 -5.70 -3.65
CA GLU A 179 26.87 -6.96 -3.73
C GLU A 179 25.76 -7.06 -2.67
N LYS A 180 25.96 -6.46 -1.50
CA LYS A 180 24.99 -6.47 -0.40
C LYS A 180 23.89 -5.42 -0.57
N LEU A 181 24.07 -4.48 -1.51
CA LEU A 181 23.11 -3.44 -1.86
C LEU A 181 22.23 -3.82 -3.05
N GLU A 182 22.56 -4.87 -3.79
CA GLU A 182 21.86 -5.31 -5.00
C GLU A 182 20.33 -5.42 -4.81
N CYS A 183 19.88 -5.99 -3.68
CA CYS A 183 18.45 -6.13 -3.39
C CYS A 183 17.78 -4.78 -3.11
N LEU A 184 18.47 -3.89 -2.40
CA LEU A 184 17.97 -2.54 -2.12
C LEU A 184 17.89 -1.73 -3.41
N GLU A 185 18.92 -1.81 -4.25
CA GLU A 185 18.96 -1.16 -5.55
C GLU A 185 17.81 -1.61 -6.42
N THR A 186 17.63 -2.92 -6.61
CA THR A 186 16.55 -3.48 -7.42
C THR A 186 15.18 -2.94 -6.97
N ARG A 187 14.95 -2.82 -5.67
CA ARG A 187 13.70 -2.27 -5.11
C ARG A 187 13.54 -0.77 -5.39
N ILE A 188 14.61 0.01 -5.25
CA ILE A 188 14.60 1.45 -5.53
C ILE A 188 14.45 1.71 -7.03
N GLN A 189 15.13 0.96 -7.88
CA GLN A 189 14.98 1.01 -9.34
C GLN A 189 13.53 0.71 -9.73
N PHE A 190 12.96 -0.40 -9.24
CA PHE A 190 11.56 -0.72 -9.53
C PHE A 190 10.62 0.39 -9.09
N MET A 191 10.81 0.94 -7.88
CA MET A 191 10.02 2.08 -7.41
C MET A 191 10.18 3.32 -8.30
N THR A 192 11.39 3.62 -8.76
CA THR A 192 11.70 4.74 -9.66
C THR A 192 10.93 4.60 -10.97
N ASN A 193 10.94 3.41 -11.59
CA ASN A 193 10.20 3.17 -12.83
C ASN A 193 8.69 3.27 -12.63
N ASN A 194 8.15 2.72 -11.54
CA ASN A 194 6.72 2.81 -11.26
C ASN A 194 6.25 4.25 -11.02
N VAL A 195 7.05 5.06 -10.31
CA VAL A 195 6.75 6.48 -10.16
C VAL A 195 6.91 7.21 -11.49
N GLY A 196 7.91 6.87 -12.31
CA GLY A 196 8.06 7.37 -13.67
C GLY A 196 6.81 7.12 -14.53
N GLN A 197 6.32 5.88 -14.59
CA GLN A 197 5.06 5.57 -15.31
C GLN A 197 3.87 6.32 -14.73
N TYR A 198 3.83 6.48 -13.41
CA TYR A 198 2.78 7.27 -12.79
C TYR A 198 2.86 8.75 -13.17
N CYS A 199 4.06 9.32 -13.30
CA CYS A 199 4.24 10.67 -13.84
C CYS A 199 3.65 10.79 -15.24
N LEU A 200 3.90 9.81 -16.12
CA LEU A 200 3.37 9.82 -17.49
C LEU A 200 1.85 9.73 -17.52
N ALA A 201 1.26 8.85 -16.71
CA ALA A 201 -0.19 8.73 -16.60
C ALA A 201 -0.83 10.04 -16.09
N VAL A 202 -0.19 10.74 -15.15
CA VAL A 202 -0.68 12.04 -14.67
C VAL A 202 -0.43 13.14 -15.71
N LEU A 203 0.65 13.08 -16.48
CA LEU A 203 0.94 14.02 -17.56
C LEU A 203 -0.14 13.95 -18.66
N ASP A 204 -0.49 12.73 -19.08
CA ASP A 204 -1.59 12.46 -20.02
C ASP A 204 -2.93 13.03 -19.50
N TYR A 205 -3.23 12.75 -18.22
CA TYR A 205 -4.39 13.34 -17.55
C TYR A 205 -4.38 14.87 -17.56
N VAL A 206 -3.23 15.49 -17.31
CA VAL A 206 -3.10 16.96 -17.30
C VAL A 206 -3.46 17.52 -18.68
N ALA A 207 -3.00 16.88 -19.75
CA ALA A 207 -3.19 17.33 -21.12
C ALA A 207 -4.61 17.13 -21.69
N GLU A 208 -5.35 16.09 -21.29
CA GLU A 208 -6.62 15.73 -21.96
C GLU A 208 -7.76 16.75 -21.82
N GLY A 209 -7.78 17.64 -20.81
CA GLY A 209 -8.80 18.69 -20.66
C GLY A 209 -10.23 18.22 -20.36
N GLU A 210 -10.72 17.15 -21.00
CA GLU A 210 -11.94 16.40 -20.69
C GLU A 210 -11.62 14.91 -20.81
N VAL A 211 -12.10 14.11 -19.85
CA VAL A 211 -11.57 12.76 -19.59
C VAL A 211 -12.62 11.73 -20.00
N ASN A 212 -12.23 10.78 -20.84
CA ASN A 212 -12.91 9.49 -20.95
C ASN A 212 -12.90 8.82 -19.56
N GLU A 213 -14.09 8.48 -19.04
CA GLU A 213 -14.28 7.91 -17.69
C GLU A 213 -13.49 6.60 -17.42
N GLU A 214 -12.87 6.03 -18.45
CA GLU A 214 -12.16 4.75 -18.41
C GLU A 214 -10.68 4.84 -17.99
N ASN A 215 -10.03 6.02 -18.02
CA ASN A 215 -8.64 6.16 -17.58
C ASN A 215 -8.54 6.33 -16.06
N ASP A 216 -8.54 5.21 -15.33
CA ASP A 216 -8.36 5.18 -13.88
C ASP A 216 -6.89 5.43 -13.47
N ILE A 217 -6.40 6.64 -13.71
CA ILE A 217 -5.08 7.11 -13.24
C ILE A 217 -4.97 6.99 -11.71
N PHE A 218 -6.09 7.01 -11.00
CA PHE A 218 -6.14 6.85 -9.54
C PHE A 218 -5.93 5.40 -9.08
N SER A 219 -6.06 4.40 -9.96
CA SER A 219 -5.69 3.00 -9.68
C SER A 219 -4.31 2.59 -10.17
N LYS A 220 -3.48 3.52 -10.67
CA LYS A 220 -2.18 3.18 -11.25
C LYS A 220 -0.95 3.29 -10.34
N PRO A 221 -1.04 3.67 -9.05
CA PRO A 221 -0.12 2.99 -8.15
C PRO A 221 -0.69 2.83 -6.74
N PRO A 222 -1.69 1.96 -6.56
CA PRO A 222 -2.22 1.58 -5.26
C PRO A 222 -1.20 0.75 -4.48
N TYR A 223 0.09 0.74 -4.85
CA TYR A 223 1.14 0.00 -4.18
C TYR A 223 2.45 0.78 -3.96
N LEU A 224 2.54 2.09 -4.24
CA LEU A 224 3.77 2.87 -3.91
C LEU A 224 4.14 2.75 -2.43
N LEU A 225 3.12 2.68 -1.57
CA LEU A 225 3.30 2.51 -0.13
C LEU A 225 3.96 1.16 0.21
N SER A 226 3.69 0.12 -0.58
CA SER A 226 4.33 -1.18 -0.43
C SER A 226 5.80 -1.13 -0.86
N LEU A 227 6.07 -0.51 -2.01
CA LEU A 227 7.43 -0.39 -2.55
C LEU A 227 8.37 0.37 -1.61
N ILE A 228 7.91 1.49 -1.06
CA ILE A 228 8.72 2.26 -0.10
C ILE A 228 8.94 1.48 1.22
N VAL A 229 7.97 0.65 1.62
CA VAL A 229 8.14 -0.24 2.78
C VAL A 229 9.14 -1.35 2.47
N PHE A 230 9.16 -1.92 1.27
CA PHE A 230 10.15 -2.94 0.90
C PHE A 230 11.58 -2.39 0.91
N ALA A 231 11.78 -1.15 0.45
CA ALA A 231 13.07 -0.46 0.55
C ALA A 231 13.47 -0.23 2.02
N GLU A 232 12.52 0.20 2.87
CA GLU A 232 12.76 0.36 4.31
C GLU A 232 13.13 -0.97 4.99
N LEU A 233 12.45 -2.07 4.65
CA LEU A 233 12.74 -3.40 5.19
C LEU A 233 14.12 -3.89 4.75
N GLU A 234 14.53 -3.63 3.51
CA GLU A 234 15.88 -4.00 3.05
C GLU A 234 16.95 -3.19 3.76
N MET A 235 16.74 -1.88 3.93
CA MET A 235 17.65 -1.06 4.74
C MET A 235 17.75 -1.60 6.15
N LYS A 236 16.62 -1.94 6.80
CA LYS A 236 16.63 -2.59 8.12
C LYS A 236 17.49 -3.85 8.10
N LYS A 237 17.35 -4.72 7.10
CA LYS A 237 18.17 -5.93 6.97
C LYS A 237 19.67 -5.60 6.84
N ILE A 238 20.05 -4.61 6.04
CA ILE A 238 21.44 -4.14 5.91
C ILE A 238 21.98 -3.64 7.26
N PHE A 239 21.20 -2.86 8.02
CA PHE A 239 21.62 -2.40 9.35
C PHE A 239 21.84 -3.54 10.35
N HIS A 240 21.00 -4.57 10.30
CA HIS A 240 21.13 -5.73 11.18
C HIS A 240 22.26 -6.69 10.76
N GLY A 241 22.63 -6.71 9.48
CA GLY A 241 23.71 -7.55 8.94
C GLY A 241 25.08 -6.87 9.00
N GLU A 242 25.19 -5.73 8.32
CA GLU A 242 26.44 -5.06 7.97
C GLU A 242 26.78 -3.91 8.91
N LEU A 243 25.77 -3.12 9.30
CA LEU A 243 25.98 -1.89 10.10
C LEU A 243 25.52 -2.07 11.56
N LYS A 244 25.81 -3.24 12.16
CA LYS A 244 25.38 -3.58 13.53
C LYS A 244 25.81 -2.56 14.58
N ALA A 245 26.98 -1.94 14.39
CA ALA A 245 27.54 -0.93 15.28
C ALA A 245 26.94 0.48 15.08
N SER A 246 26.16 0.71 14.01
CA SER A 246 25.53 2.01 13.80
C SER A 246 24.54 2.34 14.92
N LYS A 247 24.56 3.62 15.34
CA LYS A 247 23.61 4.16 16.32
C LYS A 247 22.17 4.07 15.80
N PHE A 248 21.95 3.99 14.48
CA PHE A 248 20.63 3.86 13.88
C PHE A 248 19.98 2.51 14.18
N THR A 249 20.75 1.43 14.30
CA THR A 249 20.25 0.09 14.66
C THR A 249 19.55 0.09 16.03
N GLN A 250 19.94 1.01 16.92
CA GLN A 250 19.32 1.17 18.24
C GLN A 250 18.22 2.23 18.29
N SER A 251 18.01 2.98 17.21
CA SER A 251 17.05 4.07 17.14
C SER A 251 15.61 3.56 17.19
N LYS A 252 14.71 4.41 17.69
CA LYS A 252 13.27 4.12 17.71
C LYS A 252 12.72 3.82 16.30
N THR A 253 13.23 4.51 15.27
CA THR A 253 12.78 4.34 13.88
C THR A 253 13.01 2.92 13.34
N PHE A 254 14.14 2.30 13.71
CA PHE A 254 14.47 0.94 13.26
C PHE A 254 13.87 -0.15 14.18
N LYS A 255 13.63 0.18 15.46
CA LYS A 255 12.96 -0.71 16.43
C LYS A 255 11.44 -0.74 16.26
N ASP A 256 10.83 0.36 15.83
CA ASP A 256 9.39 0.44 15.66
C ASP A 256 8.93 -0.50 14.53
N LYS A 257 8.12 -1.51 14.91
CA LYS A 257 7.46 -2.45 13.98
C LYS A 257 6.21 -1.86 13.34
N LYS A 258 6.13 -0.53 13.25
CA LYS A 258 4.91 0.17 12.83
C LYS A 258 4.85 0.30 11.31
N LEU A 259 3.86 -0.36 10.72
CA LEU A 259 3.59 -0.26 9.30
C LEU A 259 2.70 0.96 8.99
N PRO A 260 2.81 1.55 7.78
CA PRO A 260 1.88 2.56 7.32
C PRO A 260 0.43 2.06 7.34
N LYS A 261 -0.52 2.94 7.65
CA LYS A 261 -1.95 2.61 7.57
C LYS A 261 -2.31 2.20 6.14
N GLY A 262 -3.04 1.10 6.00
CA GLY A 262 -3.45 0.55 4.69
C GLY A 262 -2.37 -0.27 3.98
N PHE A 263 -1.22 -0.53 4.61
CA PHE A 263 -0.15 -1.33 4.00
C PHE A 263 -0.63 -2.69 3.48
N SER A 264 -1.47 -3.42 4.22
CA SER A 264 -2.03 -4.72 3.77
C SER A 264 -2.78 -4.60 2.45
N HIS A 265 -3.68 -3.63 2.33
CA HIS A 265 -4.42 -3.34 1.09
C HIS A 265 -3.48 -2.95 -0.06
N HIS A 266 -2.50 -2.08 0.22
CA HIS A 266 -1.50 -1.68 -0.76
C HIS A 266 -0.64 -2.86 -1.23
N LEU A 267 -0.34 -3.80 -0.32
CA LEU A 267 0.45 -5.00 -0.60
C LEU A 267 -0.35 -6.00 -1.42
N HIS A 268 -1.62 -6.20 -1.09
CA HIS A 268 -2.54 -7.03 -1.85
C HIS A 268 -2.61 -6.58 -3.32
N ASN A 269 -2.80 -5.28 -3.55
CA ASN A 269 -2.86 -4.73 -4.91
C ASN A 269 -1.54 -4.92 -5.68
N LEU A 270 -0.39 -4.84 -5.01
CA LEU A 270 0.90 -5.15 -5.62
C LEU A 270 1.01 -6.62 -6.03
N LEU A 271 0.65 -7.53 -5.13
CA LEU A 271 0.72 -8.96 -5.39
C LEU A 271 -0.23 -9.37 -6.52
N MET A 272 -1.42 -8.78 -6.59
CA MET A 272 -2.34 -8.95 -7.72
C MET A 272 -1.74 -8.41 -9.03
N TYR A 273 -1.10 -7.24 -8.99
CA TYR A 273 -0.38 -6.72 -10.16
C TYR A 273 0.75 -7.66 -10.61
N LEU A 274 1.56 -8.15 -9.68
CA LEU A 274 2.67 -9.07 -9.98
C LEU A 274 2.15 -10.40 -10.55
N ARG A 275 1.08 -10.95 -9.96
CA ARG A 275 0.37 -12.14 -10.46
C ARG A 275 -0.06 -11.96 -11.92
N ASN A 276 -0.69 -10.83 -12.23
CA ASN A 276 -1.21 -10.55 -13.57
C ASN A 276 -0.09 -10.26 -14.57
N LYS A 277 0.95 -9.51 -14.19
CA LYS A 277 2.10 -9.20 -15.05
C LYS A 277 2.93 -10.44 -15.38
N LYS A 278 2.96 -11.42 -14.47
CA LYS A 278 3.71 -12.68 -14.62
C LYS A 278 3.17 -13.59 -15.75
N LEU A 279 1.93 -13.37 -16.23
CA LEU A 279 1.27 -14.24 -17.21
C LEU A 279 1.81 -14.18 -18.66
N GLY A 280 2.74 -13.28 -19.00
CA GLY A 280 3.26 -13.17 -20.37
C GLY A 280 4.68 -13.68 -20.62
N ASN A 281 5.59 -13.55 -19.64
CA ASN A 281 7.03 -13.48 -19.93
C ASN A 281 7.93 -14.42 -19.08
N PHE A 282 7.37 -15.29 -18.22
CA PHE A 282 8.18 -16.15 -17.36
C PHE A 282 8.48 -17.51 -18.01
N PRO A 283 9.73 -18.01 -17.91
CA PRO A 283 10.01 -19.39 -18.25
C PRO A 283 9.26 -20.32 -17.29
N ASN A 284 8.59 -21.34 -17.82
CA ASN A 284 7.87 -22.34 -17.03
C ASN A 284 8.86 -23.29 -16.33
N ASN A 285 9.48 -22.82 -15.24
CA ASN A 285 10.48 -23.54 -14.48
C ASN A 285 10.13 -23.59 -12.97
N ILE A 286 10.90 -24.36 -12.19
CA ILE A 286 10.68 -24.56 -10.75
C ILE A 286 10.70 -23.23 -10.00
N SER A 287 11.56 -22.28 -10.38
CA SER A 287 11.62 -20.96 -9.75
C SER A 287 10.34 -20.18 -9.96
N ALA A 288 9.76 -20.19 -11.17
CA ALA A 288 8.48 -19.57 -11.43
C ALA A 288 7.37 -20.20 -10.55
N GLN A 289 7.31 -21.53 -10.45
CA GLN A 289 6.33 -22.22 -9.61
C GLN A 289 6.46 -21.85 -8.13
N ASN A 290 7.69 -21.79 -7.59
CA ASN A 290 7.94 -21.38 -6.20
C ASN A 290 7.43 -19.97 -5.93
N ILE A 291 7.63 -19.05 -6.87
CA ILE A 291 7.12 -17.67 -6.78
C ILE A 291 5.59 -17.63 -6.88
N ASP A 292 4.97 -18.47 -7.72
CA ASP A 292 3.50 -18.55 -7.81
C ASP A 292 2.89 -19.01 -6.49
N VAL A 293 3.41 -20.09 -5.93
CA VAL A 293 2.97 -20.61 -4.62
C VAL A 293 3.10 -19.54 -3.54
N ALA A 294 4.21 -18.79 -3.53
CA ALA A 294 4.39 -17.69 -2.59
C ALA A 294 3.38 -16.56 -2.79
N ILE A 295 3.15 -16.10 -4.03
CA ILE A 295 2.18 -15.04 -4.33
C ILE A 295 0.76 -15.46 -3.92
N GLU A 296 0.32 -16.65 -4.33
CA GLU A 296 -1.03 -17.15 -4.00
C GLU A 296 -1.23 -17.26 -2.49
N PHE A 297 -0.26 -17.80 -1.76
CA PHE A 297 -0.30 -17.86 -0.31
C PHE A 297 -0.43 -16.48 0.34
N LEU A 298 0.40 -15.52 -0.09
CA LEU A 298 0.40 -14.17 0.48
C LEU A 298 -0.91 -13.43 0.15
N LEU A 299 -1.48 -13.64 -1.04
CA LEU A 299 -2.78 -13.09 -1.42
C LEU A 299 -3.89 -13.63 -0.53
N VAL A 300 -3.98 -14.95 -0.37
CA VAL A 300 -4.95 -15.58 0.54
C VAL A 300 -4.82 -15.04 1.96
N PHE A 301 -3.59 -14.88 2.45
CA PHE A 301 -3.35 -14.31 3.78
C PHE A 301 -3.91 -12.88 3.91
N LEU A 302 -3.80 -12.07 2.86
CA LEU A 302 -4.30 -10.70 2.84
C LEU A 302 -5.81 -10.63 2.59
N ASP A 303 -6.36 -11.53 1.77
CA ASP A 303 -7.79 -11.63 1.41
C ASP A 303 -8.66 -12.13 2.56
N ALA A 304 -8.10 -12.94 3.45
CA ALA A 304 -8.81 -13.41 4.64
C ALA A 304 -9.24 -12.26 5.58
N ASP A 305 -8.84 -11.00 5.28
CA ASP A 305 -9.15 -9.74 5.94
C ASP A 305 -9.50 -9.84 7.44
N VAL A 306 -8.69 -10.59 8.15
CA VAL A 306 -8.65 -10.63 9.62
C VAL A 306 -7.88 -9.38 10.13
N SER A 307 -7.62 -8.38 9.28
CA SER A 307 -6.39 -7.57 9.38
C SER A 307 -6.53 -6.08 9.73
N ASN A 308 -7.72 -5.55 10.03
CA ASN A 308 -7.79 -4.21 10.64
C ASN A 308 -8.40 -4.19 12.04
N HIS A 309 -9.14 -5.24 12.45
CA HIS A 309 -9.93 -5.20 13.69
C HIS A 309 -9.87 -6.49 14.52
N VAL A 310 -9.11 -7.53 14.14
CA VAL A 310 -9.36 -8.88 14.70
C VAL A 310 -8.15 -9.52 15.36
N ILE A 311 -6.96 -8.97 15.15
CA ILE A 311 -5.70 -9.58 15.61
C ILE A 311 -5.00 -8.62 16.56
N ASN A 312 -4.35 -9.15 17.61
CA ASN A 312 -3.43 -8.39 18.46
C ASN A 312 -2.49 -7.57 17.55
N GLY A 313 -2.63 -6.25 17.58
CA GLY A 313 -1.96 -5.37 16.63
C GLY A 313 -0.44 -5.59 16.57
N ASN A 314 0.18 -6.08 17.65
CA ASN A 314 1.60 -6.38 17.67
C ASN A 314 1.95 -7.66 16.87
N TRP A 315 1.23 -8.77 17.07
CA TRP A 315 1.47 -10.00 16.31
C TRP A 315 1.12 -9.81 14.83
N LEU A 316 0.02 -9.12 14.53
CA LEU A 316 -0.35 -8.82 13.15
C LEU A 316 0.71 -7.99 12.43
N ASN A 317 1.25 -6.97 13.10
CA ASN A 317 2.34 -6.17 12.54
C ASN A 317 3.59 -7.02 12.31
N GLU A 318 3.94 -7.94 13.21
CA GLU A 318 5.07 -8.86 13.01
C GLU A 318 4.88 -9.78 11.82
N VAL A 319 3.69 -10.38 11.68
CA VAL A 319 3.35 -11.24 10.55
C VAL A 319 3.33 -10.44 9.25
N LEU A 320 2.71 -9.25 9.23
CA LEU A 320 2.70 -8.36 8.06
C LEU A 320 4.11 -7.90 7.66
N LEU A 321 5.03 -7.71 8.60
CA LEU A 321 6.44 -7.43 8.29
C LEU A 321 7.09 -8.60 7.56
N LYS A 322 6.81 -9.85 7.98
CA LYS A 322 7.29 -11.05 7.28
C LYS A 322 6.67 -11.20 5.88
N VAL A 323 5.36 -10.98 5.76
CA VAL A 323 4.64 -10.96 4.48
C VAL A 323 5.27 -9.90 3.55
N GLY A 324 5.52 -8.70 4.07
CA GLY A 324 6.19 -7.63 3.33
C GLY A 324 7.61 -7.97 2.90
N ALA A 325 8.39 -8.65 3.76
CA ALA A 325 9.73 -9.10 3.42
C ALA A 325 9.72 -10.16 2.31
N ILE A 326 8.84 -11.18 2.41
CA ILE A 326 8.70 -12.21 1.38
C ILE A 326 8.24 -11.59 0.05
N ALA A 327 7.28 -10.66 0.09
CA ALA A 327 6.84 -9.97 -1.12
C ALA A 327 7.94 -9.10 -1.75
N GLY A 328 8.81 -8.50 -0.94
CA GLY A 328 10.00 -7.78 -1.42
C GLY A 328 11.03 -8.70 -2.07
N ASP A 329 11.21 -9.93 -1.56
CA ASP A 329 12.08 -10.95 -2.17
C ASP A 329 11.47 -11.50 -3.48
N VAL A 330 10.15 -11.71 -3.50
CA VAL A 330 9.41 -12.08 -4.72
C VAL A 330 9.59 -11.01 -5.79
N LEU A 331 9.44 -9.73 -5.43
CA LEU A 331 9.65 -8.63 -6.36
C LEU A 331 11.07 -8.64 -6.93
N TYR A 332 12.09 -8.82 -6.08
CA TYR A 332 13.48 -8.91 -6.49
C TYR A 332 13.70 -10.02 -7.53
N VAL A 333 13.23 -11.24 -7.24
CA VAL A 333 13.34 -12.37 -8.15
C VAL A 333 12.60 -12.11 -9.47
N ILE A 334 11.41 -11.50 -9.42
CA ILE A 334 10.65 -11.17 -10.63
C ILE A 334 11.40 -10.17 -11.51
N GLN A 335 12.04 -9.16 -10.91
CA GLN A 335 12.80 -8.16 -11.68
C GLN A 335 14.05 -8.75 -12.32
N ASN A 336 14.74 -9.67 -11.64
CA ASN A 336 15.91 -10.35 -12.18
C ASN A 336 15.58 -11.46 -13.19
N LEU A 337 14.32 -11.94 -13.21
CA LEU A 337 13.82 -12.88 -14.20
C LEU A 337 13.30 -12.20 -15.49
N LEU A 338 12.96 -10.92 -15.46
CA LEU A 338 12.73 -10.16 -16.69
C LEU A 338 14.06 -10.09 -17.48
N PRO A 339 14.03 -10.10 -18.82
CA PRO A 339 15.21 -10.27 -19.65
C PRO A 339 16.21 -9.10 -19.54
N ARG A 340 17.01 -9.11 -18.48
CA ARG A 340 18.36 -8.56 -18.41
C ARG A 340 19.28 -9.73 -18.70
N SER A 341 19.86 -9.78 -19.90
CA SER A 341 20.93 -10.70 -20.32
C SER A 341 21.38 -11.69 -19.24
N ILE A 342 20.61 -12.77 -19.02
CA ILE A 342 20.84 -13.68 -17.90
C ILE A 342 22.09 -14.50 -18.22
N ASN A 343 23.18 -14.26 -17.50
CA ASN A 343 24.34 -15.15 -17.55
C ASN A 343 24.04 -16.44 -16.77
N GLN A 344 24.80 -17.52 -17.00
CA GLN A 344 24.58 -18.80 -16.31
C GLN A 344 24.65 -18.69 -14.77
N ASP A 345 25.51 -17.81 -14.23
CA ASP A 345 25.65 -17.60 -12.77
C ASP A 345 24.39 -16.97 -12.14
N ASP A 346 23.71 -16.09 -12.88
CA ASP A 346 22.48 -15.42 -12.44
C ASP A 346 21.31 -16.40 -12.36
N THR A 347 21.29 -17.42 -13.23
CA THR A 347 20.27 -18.48 -13.20
C THR A 347 20.33 -19.30 -11.92
N SER A 348 21.54 -19.65 -11.44
CA SER A 348 21.71 -20.35 -10.17
C SER A 348 21.32 -19.51 -8.96
N LYS A 349 21.67 -18.21 -8.95
CA LYS A 349 21.30 -17.28 -7.87
C LYS A 349 19.79 -17.11 -7.77
N ILE A 350 19.11 -16.94 -8.90
CA ILE A 350 17.64 -16.84 -8.97
C ILE A 350 16.97 -18.13 -8.46
N SER A 351 17.49 -19.29 -8.86
CA SER A 351 16.99 -20.58 -8.37
C SER A 351 17.08 -20.67 -6.85
N LEU A 352 18.24 -20.33 -6.28
CA LEU A 352 18.44 -20.31 -4.83
C LEU A 352 17.49 -19.33 -4.11
N CYS A 353 17.35 -18.10 -4.62
CA CYS A 353 16.43 -17.12 -4.05
C CYS A 353 14.97 -17.62 -4.09
N SER A 354 14.55 -18.29 -5.16
CA SER A 354 13.20 -18.85 -5.26
C SER A 354 12.93 -19.94 -4.22
N ILE A 355 13.92 -20.77 -3.91
CA ILE A 355 13.83 -21.82 -2.87
C ILE A 355 13.71 -21.16 -1.49
N GLN A 356 14.55 -20.15 -1.20
CA GLN A 356 14.50 -19.41 0.06
C GLN A 356 13.14 -18.70 0.26
N ILE A 357 12.56 -18.15 -0.81
CA ILE A 357 11.22 -17.55 -0.76
C ILE A 357 10.18 -18.60 -0.38
N LEU A 358 10.23 -19.78 -0.99
CA LEU A 358 9.31 -20.88 -0.67
C LEU A 358 9.47 -21.34 0.78
N GLU A 359 10.70 -21.46 1.29
CA GLU A 359 10.98 -21.81 2.69
C GLU A 359 10.40 -20.77 3.66
N LYS A 360 10.70 -19.47 3.44
CA LYS A 360 10.12 -18.38 4.25
C LYS A 360 8.60 -18.39 4.22
N THR A 361 8.02 -18.72 3.07
CA THR A 361 6.56 -18.84 2.91
C THR A 361 6.00 -20.01 3.73
N LYS A 362 6.66 -21.18 3.70
CA LYS A 362 6.28 -22.35 4.52
C LYS A 362 6.42 -22.06 6.01
N ASP A 363 7.48 -21.39 6.44
CA ASP A 363 7.66 -20.99 7.83
C ASP A 363 6.57 -20.03 8.29
N LEU A 364 6.25 -19.04 7.46
CA LEU A 364 5.15 -18.11 7.71
C LEU A 364 3.80 -18.86 7.80
N LYS A 365 3.55 -19.77 6.86
CA LYS A 365 2.37 -20.66 6.84
C LYS A 365 2.23 -21.44 8.14
N ALA A 366 3.30 -22.10 8.59
CA ALA A 366 3.31 -22.86 9.85
C ALA A 366 3.07 -21.96 11.08
N GLN A 367 3.65 -20.76 11.10
CA GLN A 367 3.43 -19.79 12.18
C GLN A 367 1.96 -19.34 12.24
N VAL A 368 1.39 -19.00 11.09
CA VAL A 368 0.01 -18.56 10.95
C VAL A 368 -0.95 -19.69 11.31
N GLU A 369 -0.71 -20.92 10.83
CA GLU A 369 -1.50 -22.11 11.15
C GLU A 369 -1.48 -22.40 12.65
N THR A 370 -0.32 -22.32 13.30
CA THR A 370 -0.18 -22.52 14.76
C THR A 370 -1.03 -21.49 15.53
N TYR A 371 -1.01 -20.23 15.10
CA TYR A 371 -1.83 -19.18 15.69
C TYR A 371 -3.32 -19.49 15.54
N TYR A 372 -3.81 -19.82 14.34
CA TYR A 372 -5.24 -20.14 14.14
C TYR A 372 -5.66 -21.42 14.86
N LYS A 373 -4.80 -22.44 14.95
CA LYS A 373 -5.06 -23.65 15.76
C LYS A 373 -5.15 -23.37 17.26
N SER A 374 -4.47 -22.32 17.74
CA SER A 374 -4.54 -21.90 19.14
C SER A 374 -5.83 -21.14 19.47
N LEU A 375 -6.49 -20.57 18.46
CA LEU A 375 -7.81 -19.95 18.57
C LEU A 375 -8.90 -21.04 18.62
N LYS A 376 -8.89 -21.88 19.65
CA LYS A 376 -10.01 -22.78 19.95
C LYS A 376 -10.97 -22.06 20.88
N PHE A 377 -12.15 -21.73 20.37
CA PHE A 377 -13.25 -21.30 21.21
C PHE A 377 -14.04 -22.52 21.65
N THR A 378 -14.21 -22.71 22.95
CA THR A 378 -15.10 -23.76 23.44
C THR A 378 -16.52 -23.18 23.42
N PRO A 379 -17.47 -23.75 22.65
CA PRO A 379 -18.88 -23.40 22.79
C PRO A 379 -19.30 -23.56 24.24
N SER A 380 -20.27 -22.76 24.66
CA SER A 380 -20.67 -22.78 26.05
C SER A 380 -21.28 -24.11 26.47
N GLN A 381 -20.82 -24.64 27.60
CA GLN A 381 -21.62 -25.52 28.42
C GLN A 381 -22.33 -24.63 29.45
N PHE A 382 -23.46 -24.03 29.08
CA PHE A 382 -24.26 -23.33 30.08
C PHE A 382 -24.74 -24.34 31.12
N PRO A 383 -24.71 -23.99 32.42
CA PRO A 383 -25.39 -24.81 33.41
C PRO A 383 -26.86 -24.94 33.03
N THR A 384 -27.46 -26.12 33.22
CA THR A 384 -28.89 -26.38 32.98
C THR A 384 -29.78 -25.72 34.06
N PHE A 385 -29.34 -24.61 34.66
CA PHE A 385 -30.10 -23.89 35.67
C PHE A 385 -31.04 -22.90 34.97
N GLY A 386 -32.34 -23.03 35.25
CA GLY A 386 -33.37 -22.13 34.73
C GLY A 386 -33.54 -20.86 35.58
N GLY A 387 -34.26 -19.88 35.03
CA GLY A 387 -34.67 -18.69 35.77
C GLY A 387 -33.58 -17.61 35.89
N LEU A 388 -33.62 -16.81 36.96
CA LEU A 388 -32.69 -15.69 37.17
C LEU A 388 -31.22 -16.13 37.33
N SER A 389 -30.98 -17.33 37.85
CA SER A 389 -29.62 -17.91 37.99
C SER A 389 -28.89 -18.11 36.65
N PHE A 390 -29.65 -18.17 35.55
CA PHE A 390 -29.11 -18.18 34.19
C PHE A 390 -28.50 -16.82 33.80
N LEU A 391 -29.14 -15.71 34.19
CA LEU A 391 -28.63 -14.36 33.93
C LEU A 391 -27.28 -14.14 34.61
N ASP A 392 -27.14 -14.55 35.87
CA ASP A 392 -25.87 -14.47 36.61
C ASP A 392 -24.77 -15.30 35.94
N SER A 393 -25.14 -16.47 35.44
CA SER A 393 -24.22 -17.37 34.73
C SER A 393 -23.75 -16.77 33.40
N LEU A 394 -24.68 -16.17 32.63
CA LEU A 394 -24.39 -15.46 31.40
C LEU A 394 -23.51 -14.22 31.66
N LEU A 395 -23.84 -13.40 32.66
CA LEU A 395 -23.07 -12.21 33.04
C LEU A 395 -21.64 -12.54 33.48
N ARG A 396 -21.47 -13.57 34.33
CA ARG A 396 -20.14 -14.05 34.74
C ARG A 396 -19.31 -14.47 33.54
N LYS A 397 -19.93 -15.18 32.60
CA LYS A 397 -19.26 -15.66 31.39
C LYS A 397 -18.91 -14.53 30.42
N LEU A 398 -19.81 -13.57 30.20
CA LEU A 398 -19.52 -12.35 29.45
C LEU A 398 -18.32 -11.63 30.08
N ASN A 399 -18.27 -11.52 31.41
CA ASN A 399 -17.13 -10.95 32.12
C ASN A 399 -15.83 -11.75 31.97
N GLU A 400 -15.88 -13.08 31.99
CA GLU A 400 -14.72 -13.94 31.71
C GLU A 400 -14.23 -13.78 30.26
N MET A 401 -15.15 -13.74 29.29
CA MET A 401 -14.86 -13.49 27.88
C MET A 401 -14.22 -12.10 27.69
N LEU A 402 -14.73 -11.06 28.35
CA LEU A 402 -14.20 -9.69 28.34
C LEU A 402 -12.81 -9.57 29.00
N LYS A 403 -12.46 -10.48 29.92
CA LYS A 403 -11.15 -10.56 30.60
C LYS A 403 -10.15 -11.45 29.85
N SER A 404 -10.60 -12.31 28.93
CA SER A 404 -9.74 -13.22 28.18
C SER A 404 -8.92 -12.48 27.12
N LYS A 405 -7.58 -12.65 27.10
CA LYS A 405 -6.67 -12.11 26.06
C LYS A 405 -6.76 -12.88 24.74
N SER A 406 -7.97 -13.19 24.26
CA SER A 406 -8.18 -13.93 23.01
C SER A 406 -8.38 -12.95 21.83
N GLY A 407 -8.19 -13.41 20.58
CA GLY A 407 -8.43 -12.57 19.38
C GLY A 407 -9.83 -11.94 19.29
N LEU A 408 -10.78 -12.42 20.09
CA LEU A 408 -12.12 -11.85 20.25
C LEU A 408 -12.16 -10.50 21.00
N ASP A 409 -11.08 -10.12 21.68
CA ASP A 409 -10.98 -8.92 22.51
C ASP A 409 -11.26 -7.59 21.76
N PHE A 410 -11.21 -7.57 20.44
CA PHE A 410 -11.39 -6.32 19.68
C PHE A 410 -12.74 -6.24 18.94
N LEU A 411 -13.20 -7.35 18.35
CA LEU A 411 -14.48 -7.39 17.62
C LEU A 411 -15.68 -7.48 18.56
N MET A 412 -15.62 -8.39 19.53
CA MET A 412 -16.77 -8.70 20.36
C MET A 412 -16.77 -7.89 21.65
N LYS A 413 -15.66 -7.32 22.11
CA LYS A 413 -15.60 -6.58 23.38
C LYS A 413 -16.54 -5.37 23.47
N PRO A 414 -16.74 -4.54 22.42
CA PRO A 414 -17.75 -3.48 22.47
C PRO A 414 -19.18 -4.04 22.51
N LEU A 415 -19.45 -5.08 21.73
CA LEU A 415 -20.79 -5.69 21.62
C LEU A 415 -21.14 -6.47 22.90
N LEU A 416 -20.24 -7.32 23.38
CA LEU A 416 -20.33 -8.06 24.64
C LEU A 416 -20.31 -7.12 25.84
N GLY A 417 -19.55 -6.02 25.78
CA GLY A 417 -19.51 -5.01 26.84
C GLY A 417 -20.80 -4.19 26.92
N ASN A 418 -21.43 -3.88 25.79
CA ASN A 418 -22.77 -3.28 25.78
C ASN A 418 -23.81 -4.29 26.28
N LEU A 419 -23.75 -5.53 25.81
CA LEU A 419 -24.64 -6.61 26.25
C LEU A 419 -24.52 -6.87 27.77
N GLU A 420 -23.29 -6.92 28.30
CA GLU A 420 -23.02 -7.11 29.74
C GLU A 420 -23.59 -5.96 30.57
N LYS A 421 -23.45 -4.70 30.12
CA LYS A 421 -24.02 -3.53 30.79
C LYS A 421 -25.55 -3.54 30.78
N GLU A 422 -26.15 -3.79 29.62
CA GLU A 422 -27.61 -3.81 29.47
C GLU A 422 -28.22 -4.96 30.29
N LEU A 423 -27.62 -6.15 30.25
CA LEU A 423 -28.06 -7.28 31.08
C LEU A 423 -27.87 -7.02 32.57
N SER A 424 -26.78 -6.37 32.98
CA SER A 424 -26.54 -5.97 34.39
C SER A 424 -27.58 -4.96 34.86
N TYR A 425 -27.91 -3.99 34.01
CA TYR A 425 -28.94 -2.99 34.29
C TYR A 425 -30.32 -3.64 34.44
N LEU A 426 -30.72 -4.51 33.50
CA LEU A 426 -31.98 -5.25 33.56
C LEU A 426 -32.07 -6.16 34.78
N THR A 427 -30.97 -6.84 35.12
CA THR A 427 -30.90 -7.69 36.33
C THR A 427 -31.11 -6.86 37.59
N SER A 428 -30.49 -5.67 37.69
CA SER A 428 -30.67 -4.77 38.83
C SER A 428 -32.10 -4.24 38.98
N ILE A 429 -32.80 -4.00 37.87
CA ILE A 429 -34.22 -3.60 37.88
C ILE A 429 -35.07 -4.76 38.42
N LEU A 430 -34.86 -5.97 37.91
CA LEU A 430 -35.59 -7.15 38.35
C LEU A 430 -35.38 -7.44 39.84
N GLU A 431 -34.14 -7.32 40.33
CA GLU A 431 -33.84 -7.48 41.76
C GLU A 431 -34.52 -6.42 42.63
N LYS A 432 -34.54 -5.16 42.18
CA LYS A 432 -35.18 -4.04 42.88
C LYS A 432 -36.70 -4.18 42.93
N GLU A 433 -37.31 -4.57 41.81
CA GLU A 433 -38.77 -4.81 41.70
C GLU A 433 -39.19 -6.06 42.49
N LEU A 434 -38.40 -7.13 42.49
CA LEU A 434 -38.66 -8.29 43.35
C LEU A 434 -38.54 -7.90 44.84
N SER A 435 -37.53 -7.09 45.20
CA SER A 435 -37.35 -6.59 46.58
C SER A 435 -38.46 -5.63 47.03
N SER A 436 -39.08 -4.87 46.13
CA SER A 436 -40.24 -4.02 46.44
C SER A 436 -41.52 -4.86 46.60
N ILE A 437 -41.72 -5.89 45.77
CA ILE A 437 -42.84 -6.84 45.88
C ILE A 437 -42.79 -7.63 47.20
N PHE A 438 -41.61 -8.02 47.68
CA PHE A 438 -41.46 -8.66 49.01
C PHE A 438 -41.70 -7.68 50.17
N ARG A 439 -41.70 -6.37 49.92
CA ARG A 439 -42.00 -5.32 50.92
C ARG A 439 -43.49 -4.94 50.93
N ASP A 440 -44.15 -4.96 49.78
CA ASP A 440 -45.58 -4.67 49.61
C ASP A 440 -46.40 -5.97 49.52
N VAL A 441 -46.64 -6.62 50.66
CA VAL A 441 -47.47 -7.84 50.76
C VAL A 441 -48.99 -7.53 50.66
N VAL A 442 -49.40 -6.36 50.17
CA VAL A 442 -50.83 -6.00 50.15
C VAL A 442 -51.22 -5.32 48.83
N HIS A 443 -51.91 -6.10 47.98
CA HIS A 443 -52.73 -5.73 46.81
C HIS A 443 -52.02 -5.38 45.48
N HIS A 444 -51.81 -6.39 44.63
CA HIS A 444 -52.48 -6.59 43.32
C HIS A 444 -51.73 -7.64 42.47
N GLU A 445 -52.44 -8.37 41.60
CA GLU A 445 -51.85 -9.27 40.60
C GLU A 445 -50.92 -8.51 39.65
N HIS A 446 -49.63 -8.47 39.95
CA HIS A 446 -48.65 -7.85 39.09
C HIS A 446 -48.26 -8.81 37.95
N LYS A 447 -49.07 -8.83 36.89
CA LYS A 447 -48.78 -9.52 35.61
C LYS A 447 -47.56 -8.93 34.87
N ILE A 448 -47.26 -7.65 35.12
CA ILE A 448 -46.21 -6.90 34.41
C ILE A 448 -44.79 -7.33 34.85
N PRO A 449 -44.46 -7.44 36.15
CA PRO A 449 -43.15 -7.93 36.60
C PRO A 449 -42.85 -9.38 36.19
N THR A 450 -43.85 -10.26 36.20
CA THR A 450 -43.69 -11.66 35.76
C THR A 450 -43.48 -11.76 34.25
N ASP A 451 -44.17 -10.94 33.45
CA ASP A 451 -43.94 -10.86 32.00
C ASP A 451 -42.57 -10.27 31.67
N LEU A 452 -42.13 -9.22 32.38
CA LEU A 452 -40.80 -8.60 32.21
C LEU A 452 -39.67 -9.58 32.56
N GLN A 453 -39.81 -10.32 33.66
CA GLN A 453 -38.86 -11.37 34.06
C GLN A 453 -38.75 -12.45 32.97
N ARG A 454 -39.89 -12.93 32.47
CA ARG A 454 -39.93 -13.95 31.41
C ARG A 454 -39.27 -13.49 30.13
N ARG A 455 -39.55 -12.25 29.68
CA ARG A 455 -38.94 -11.67 28.48
C ARG A 455 -37.43 -11.50 28.63
N THR A 456 -36.98 -11.04 29.81
CA THR A 456 -35.54 -10.86 30.08
C THR A 456 -34.78 -12.18 30.06
N ILE A 457 -35.36 -13.23 30.65
CA ILE A 457 -34.77 -14.58 30.62
C ILE A 457 -34.75 -15.14 29.18
N ASN A 458 -35.82 -14.97 28.40
CA ASN A 458 -35.85 -15.41 27.00
C ASN A 458 -34.78 -14.70 26.15
N LEU A 459 -34.64 -13.39 26.31
CA LEU A 459 -33.60 -12.59 25.65
C LEU A 459 -32.19 -13.08 26.01
N ALA A 460 -31.97 -13.49 27.26
CA ALA A 460 -30.69 -14.04 27.69
C ALA A 460 -30.38 -15.38 27.01
N TYR A 461 -31.37 -16.26 26.85
CA TYR A 461 -31.21 -17.51 26.10
C TYR A 461 -30.95 -17.27 24.61
N GLU A 462 -31.65 -16.32 23.99
CA GLU A 462 -31.39 -15.92 22.61
C GLU A 462 -29.97 -15.35 22.43
N ALA A 463 -29.50 -14.55 23.40
CA ALA A 463 -28.15 -14.03 23.42
C ALA A 463 -27.10 -15.14 23.56
N GLU A 464 -27.31 -16.14 24.42
CA GLU A 464 -26.48 -17.35 24.50
C GLU A 464 -26.35 -18.02 23.12
N VAL A 465 -27.48 -18.33 22.48
CA VAL A 465 -27.51 -19.06 21.21
C VAL A 465 -26.80 -18.26 20.11
N ALA A 466 -27.02 -16.94 20.08
CA ALA A 466 -26.34 -16.05 19.15
C ALA A 466 -24.81 -16.03 19.39
N ILE A 467 -24.37 -15.92 20.65
CA ILE A 467 -22.95 -15.93 21.02
C ILE A 467 -22.30 -17.27 20.62
N ASP A 468 -22.91 -18.40 20.98
CA ASP A 468 -22.36 -19.72 20.66
C ASP A 468 -22.34 -19.97 19.14
N SER A 469 -23.35 -19.49 18.40
CA SER A 469 -23.37 -19.53 16.94
C SER A 469 -22.23 -18.72 16.32
N ILE A 470 -21.98 -17.50 16.82
CA ILE A 470 -20.85 -16.67 16.39
C ILE A 470 -19.51 -17.36 16.68
N LEU A 471 -19.35 -17.94 17.88
CA LEU A 471 -18.14 -18.67 18.26
C LEU A 471 -17.92 -19.91 17.39
N ALA A 472 -19.00 -20.66 17.09
CA ALA A 472 -18.95 -21.84 16.23
C ALA A 472 -18.57 -21.47 14.79
N GLN A 473 -19.14 -20.40 14.24
CA GLN A 473 -18.79 -19.87 12.91
C GLN A 473 -17.33 -19.41 12.86
N TYR A 474 -16.85 -18.72 13.90
CA TYR A 474 -15.47 -18.25 13.97
C TYR A 474 -14.48 -19.42 14.08
N ASN A 475 -14.80 -20.44 14.88
CA ASN A 475 -14.05 -21.70 14.90
C ASN A 475 -14.04 -22.38 13.53
N ALA A 476 -15.19 -22.47 12.87
CA ALA A 476 -15.29 -23.06 11.54
C ALA A 476 -14.44 -22.30 10.52
N PHE A 477 -14.43 -20.97 10.58
CA PHE A 477 -13.56 -20.12 9.76
C PHE A 477 -12.08 -20.33 10.07
N CYS A 478 -11.69 -20.37 11.35
CA CYS A 478 -10.31 -20.64 11.75
C CYS A 478 -9.85 -22.04 11.32
N ILE A 479 -10.73 -23.04 11.39
CA ILE A 479 -10.48 -24.41 10.95
C ILE A 479 -10.41 -24.48 9.42
N PHE A 480 -11.30 -23.80 8.71
CA PHE A 480 -11.27 -23.71 7.25
C PHE A 480 -9.98 -23.06 6.77
N PHE A 481 -9.59 -21.94 7.38
CA PHE A 481 -8.34 -21.27 7.07
C PHE A 481 -7.13 -22.16 7.39
N ALA A 482 -7.12 -22.83 8.55
CA ALA A 482 -6.07 -23.80 8.88
C ALA A 482 -6.00 -24.99 7.90
N ARG A 483 -7.14 -25.45 7.36
CA ARG A 483 -7.19 -26.51 6.33
C ARG A 483 -6.76 -25.99 4.96
N PHE A 484 -7.13 -24.76 4.60
CA PHE A 484 -6.63 -24.10 3.40
C PHE A 484 -5.11 -23.94 3.47
N LEU A 485 -4.57 -23.66 4.66
CA LEU A 485 -3.14 -23.68 4.96
C LEU A 485 -2.53 -25.10 5.06
N GLN A 486 -3.22 -26.18 4.70
CA GLN A 486 -2.63 -27.53 4.61
C GLN A 486 -2.51 -28.04 3.17
N LEU A 487 -3.34 -27.52 2.28
CA LEU A 487 -3.18 -27.60 0.82
C LEU A 487 -2.03 -26.69 0.39
#